data_AF-A0A2G6X2U0-F1
#
_entry.id   AF-A0A2G6X2U0-F1
#
_cell.length_a   1.000
_cell.length_b   1.000
_cell.length_c   1.000
_cell.angle_alpha   90.00
_cell.angle_beta   90.00
_cell.angle_gamma   90.00
#
_symmetry.space_group_name_H-M   'P 1'
#
loop_
_entity.id
_entity.type
_entity.pdbx_description
1 polymer ?
#
loop_
_entity_poly.entity_id
_entity_poly.type
_entity_poly.pdbx_seq_one_letter_code
_entity_poly.pdbx_strand_id
1 'polypeptide(L)'
;MSTTSLKLPDALKERIQHFASESHVSAHAFMVSTLESEVERREARAAFEASAEAAAADIDAGGPVYEAAEVRRYITEKLRARGTGTQVERPRAMQREGAKPAARTPTARRK
;
A
#
# COMPACT_ATOMS: atom_id res chain seq x y z
N MET A 1 23.82 -15.37 -12.81
CA MET A 1 22.58 -15.05 -13.55
C MET A 1 22.13 -16.31 -14.27
N SER A 2 20.92 -16.81 -14.00
CA SER A 2 20.36 -17.98 -14.70
C SER A 2 19.54 -17.50 -15.91
N THR A 3 19.74 -18.10 -17.07
CA THR A 3 19.01 -17.76 -18.30
C THR A 3 17.73 -18.57 -18.39
N THR A 4 16.58 -17.88 -18.41
CA THR A 4 15.28 -18.50 -18.66
C THR A 4 14.86 -18.21 -20.09
N SER A 5 14.59 -19.26 -20.88
CA SER A 5 14.10 -19.11 -22.26
C SER A 5 12.58 -19.16 -22.28
N LEU A 6 11.95 -18.11 -22.81
CA LEU A 6 10.50 -17.96 -22.87
C LEU A 6 10.04 -17.89 -24.32
N LYS A 7 9.13 -18.79 -24.72
CA LYS A 7 8.50 -18.75 -26.05
C LYS A 7 7.36 -17.73 -26.05
N LEU A 8 7.48 -16.71 -26.89
CA LEU A 8 6.45 -15.70 -27.09
C LEU A 8 5.66 -15.99 -28.36
N PRO A 9 4.33 -15.87 -28.34
CA PRO A 9 3.54 -15.80 -29.57
C PRO A 9 3.97 -14.60 -30.42
N ASP A 10 3.94 -14.74 -31.75
CA ASP A 10 4.42 -13.71 -32.68
C ASP A 10 3.70 -12.37 -32.47
N ALA A 11 2.38 -12.38 -32.29
CA ALA A 11 1.58 -11.18 -32.03
C ALA A 11 2.02 -10.43 -30.76
N LEU A 12 2.45 -11.13 -29.71
CA LEU A 12 2.95 -10.49 -28.50
C LEU A 12 4.34 -9.90 -28.72
N LYS A 13 5.19 -10.62 -29.46
CA LYS A 13 6.54 -10.17 -29.81
C LYS A 13 6.52 -8.88 -30.64
N GLU A 14 5.58 -8.73 -31.56
CA GLU A 14 5.39 -7.50 -32.34
C GLU A 14 4.98 -6.31 -31.46
N ARG A 15 4.02 -6.51 -30.56
CA ARG A 15 3.59 -5.46 -29.61
C ARG A 15 4.71 -5.02 -28.68
N ILE A 16 5.51 -5.96 -28.18
CA ILE A 16 6.69 -5.66 -27.35
C ILE A 16 7.69 -4.80 -28.13
N GLN A 17 7.97 -5.17 -29.39
CA GLN A 17 8.88 -4.39 -30.23
C GLN A 17 8.37 -2.97 -30.49
N HIS A 18 7.07 -2.81 -30.73
CA HIS A 18 6.44 -1.51 -30.88
C HIS A 18 6.68 -0.61 -29.66
N PHE A 19 6.27 -1.04 -28.47
CA PHE A 19 6.40 -0.23 -27.25
C PHE A 19 7.85 -0.02 -26.81
N ALA A 20 8.73 -1.02 -27.02
CA ALA A 20 10.15 -0.85 -26.78
C ALA A 20 10.75 0.23 -27.69
N SER A 21 10.33 0.29 -28.95
CA SER A 21 10.79 1.31 -29.90
C SER A 21 10.28 2.71 -29.55
N GLU A 22 9.01 2.84 -29.18
CA GLU A 22 8.43 4.11 -28.68
C GLU A 22 9.15 4.60 -27.42
N SER A 23 9.59 3.67 -26.57
CA SER A 23 10.30 3.97 -25.33
C SER A 23 11.82 4.09 -25.52
N HIS A 24 12.33 3.98 -26.76
CA HIS A 24 13.76 4.00 -27.11
C HIS A 24 14.63 3.01 -26.32
N VAL A 25 14.10 1.82 -26.03
CA VAL A 25 14.82 0.74 -25.35
C VAL A 25 14.82 -0.54 -26.19
N SER A 26 15.71 -1.49 -25.85
CA SER A 26 15.67 -2.81 -26.49
C SER A 26 14.44 -3.61 -26.03
N ALA A 27 13.95 -4.51 -26.88
CA ALA A 27 12.86 -5.42 -26.52
C ALA A 27 13.18 -6.25 -25.27
N HIS A 28 14.45 -6.66 -25.09
CA HIS A 28 14.88 -7.37 -23.88
C HIS A 28 14.75 -6.49 -22.63
N ALA A 29 15.28 -5.26 -22.66
CA ALA A 29 15.20 -4.33 -21.54
C ALA A 29 13.74 -4.01 -21.18
N PHE A 30 12.89 -3.80 -22.18
CA PHE A 30 11.46 -3.59 -21.98
C PHE A 30 10.77 -4.79 -21.31
N MET A 31 11.08 -6.01 -21.74
CA MET A 31 10.51 -7.22 -21.12
C MET A 31 10.93 -7.37 -19.67
N VAL A 32 12.21 -7.16 -19.36
CA VAL A 32 12.73 -7.28 -18.00
C VAL A 32 12.06 -6.25 -17.08
N SER A 33 12.05 -4.98 -17.48
CA SER A 33 11.43 -3.92 -16.66
C SER A 33 9.93 -4.11 -16.46
N THR A 34 9.24 -4.63 -17.48
CA THR A 34 7.81 -4.95 -17.38
C THR A 34 7.58 -6.07 -16.37
N LEU A 35 8.40 -7.12 -16.39
CA LEU A 35 8.29 -8.23 -15.44
C LEU A 35 8.60 -7.79 -14.01
N GLU A 36 9.65 -6.98 -13.82
CA GLU A 36 9.98 -6.39 -12.52
C GLU A 36 8.80 -5.56 -11.99
N SER A 37 8.25 -4.67 -12.81
CA SER A 37 7.11 -3.83 -12.43
C SER A 37 5.86 -4.65 -12.07
N GLU A 38 5.58 -5.75 -12.79
CA GLU A 38 4.46 -6.62 -12.47
C GLU A 38 4.67 -7.43 -11.19
N VAL A 39 5.91 -7.84 -10.89
CA VAL A 39 6.25 -8.48 -9.62
C VAL A 39 6.04 -7.50 -8.47
N GLU A 40 6.62 -6.30 -8.55
CA GLU A 40 6.46 -5.26 -7.53
C GLU A 40 4.98 -4.91 -7.29
N ARG A 41 4.20 -4.78 -8.37
CA ARG A 41 2.76 -4.53 -8.29
C ARG A 41 2.02 -5.65 -7.57
N ARG A 42 2.37 -6.91 -7.82
CA ARG A 42 1.75 -8.06 -7.14
C ARG A 42 2.15 -8.15 -5.67
N GLU A 43 3.39 -7.87 -5.35
CA GLU A 43 3.88 -7.81 -3.97
C GLU A 43 3.17 -6.70 -3.19
N ALA A 44 3.09 -5.50 -3.76
CA ALA A 44 2.37 -4.38 -3.14
C ALA A 44 0.89 -4.71 -2.90
N ARG A 45 0.25 -5.39 -3.87
CA ARG A 45 -1.15 -5.83 -3.73
C ARG A 45 -1.31 -6.87 -2.62
N ALA A 46 -0.45 -7.90 -2.59
CA ALA A 46 -0.51 -8.93 -1.56
C ALA A 46 -0.27 -8.34 -0.16
N ALA A 47 0.67 -7.41 -0.02
CA ALA A 47 0.91 -6.70 1.22
C ALA A 47 -0.30 -5.85 1.65
N PHE A 48 -0.96 -5.18 0.71
CA PHE A 48 -2.18 -4.43 0.98
C PHE A 48 -3.32 -5.34 1.46
N GLU A 49 -3.57 -6.45 0.76
CA GLU A 49 -4.59 -7.44 1.13
C GLU A 49 -4.32 -8.02 2.53
N ALA A 50 -3.08 -8.44 2.81
CA ALA A 50 -2.70 -8.92 4.13
C ALA A 50 -2.88 -7.85 5.23
N SER A 51 -2.57 -6.59 4.94
CA SER A 51 -2.79 -5.49 5.90
C SER A 51 -4.27 -5.23 6.16
N ALA A 52 -5.12 -5.39 5.15
CA ALA A 52 -6.57 -5.21 5.27
C ALA A 52 -7.19 -6.35 6.08
N GLU A 53 -6.79 -7.59 5.85
CA GLU A 53 -7.21 -8.75 6.65
C GLU A 53 -6.79 -8.61 8.12
N ALA A 54 -5.55 -8.21 8.38
CA ALA A 54 -5.07 -7.96 9.73
C ALA A 54 -5.86 -6.85 10.43
N ALA A 55 -6.17 -5.75 9.71
CA ALA A 55 -6.99 -4.67 10.25
C ALA A 55 -8.43 -5.12 10.52
N ALA A 56 -9.03 -5.93 9.64
CA ALA A 56 -10.36 -6.50 9.86
C ALA A 56 -10.39 -7.40 11.10
N ALA A 57 -9.39 -8.28 11.25
CA ALA A 57 -9.28 -9.14 12.43
C ALA A 57 -9.08 -8.34 13.74
N ASP A 58 -8.29 -7.26 13.71
CA ASP A 58 -8.13 -6.36 14.87
C ASP A 58 -9.46 -5.69 15.24
N ILE A 59 -10.20 -5.22 14.23
CA ILE A 59 -11.54 -4.63 14.42
C ILE A 59 -12.50 -5.65 15.04
N ASP A 60 -12.52 -6.90 14.55
CA ASP A 60 -13.35 -7.98 15.07
C ASP A 60 -12.96 -8.39 16.49
N ALA A 61 -11.67 -8.28 16.83
CA ALA A 61 -11.15 -8.49 18.19
C ALA A 61 -11.47 -7.35 19.16
N GLY A 62 -12.19 -6.30 18.71
CA GLY A 62 -12.57 -5.14 19.52
C GLY A 62 -11.57 -3.98 19.44
N GLY A 63 -10.72 -3.96 18.41
CA GLY A 63 -9.82 -2.86 18.10
C GLY A 63 -10.57 -1.53 17.84
N PRO A 64 -9.88 -0.39 18.01
CA PRO A 64 -10.50 0.92 17.87
C PRO A 64 -10.84 1.23 16.40
N VAL A 65 -12.05 1.72 16.17
CA VAL A 65 -12.48 2.22 14.85
C VAL A 65 -12.66 3.73 14.93
N TYR A 66 -12.34 4.43 13.85
CA TYR A 66 -12.35 5.89 13.79
C TYR A 66 -13.26 6.37 12.66
N GLU A 67 -13.89 7.53 12.84
CA GLU A 67 -14.67 8.17 11.79
C GLU A 67 -13.79 8.57 10.61
N ALA A 68 -14.19 8.18 9.39
CA ALA A 68 -13.37 8.40 8.19
C ALA A 68 -13.10 9.89 7.93
N ALA A 69 -14.08 10.75 8.21
CA ALA A 69 -13.94 12.20 8.09
C ALA A 69 -12.89 12.78 9.07
N GLU A 70 -12.85 12.28 10.31
CA GLU A 70 -11.86 12.72 11.30
C GLU A 70 -10.45 12.26 10.96
N VAL A 71 -10.30 11.02 10.50
CA VAL A 71 -9.02 10.49 10.02
C VAL A 71 -8.52 11.30 8.83
N ARG A 72 -9.38 11.60 7.85
CA ARG A 72 -9.03 12.43 6.69
C ARG A 72 -8.59 13.84 7.10
N ARG A 73 -9.31 14.48 8.04
CA ARG A 73 -8.94 15.79 8.61
C ARG A 73 -7.54 15.72 9.23
N TYR A 74 -7.32 14.75 10.12
CA TYR A 74 -6.05 14.54 10.80
C TYR A 74 -4.88 14.37 9.82
N ILE A 75 -5.02 13.51 8.81
CA ILE A 75 -3.97 13.28 7.81
C ILE A 75 -3.66 14.57 7.04
N THR A 76 -4.69 15.29 6.60
CA THR A 76 -4.54 16.54 5.85
C THR A 76 -3.83 17.61 6.67
N GLU A 77 -4.24 17.82 7.92
CA GLU A 77 -3.61 18.77 8.83
C GLU A 77 -2.18 18.37 9.18
N LYS A 78 -1.92 17.07 9.39
CA LYS A 78 -0.58 16.56 9.67
C LYS A 78 0.38 16.76 8.49
N LEU A 79 -0.11 16.64 7.26
CA LEU A 79 0.68 16.93 6.07
C LEU A 79 1.03 18.42 5.98
N ARG A 80 0.09 19.31 6.31
CA ARG A 80 0.33 20.76 6.34
C ARG A 80 1.29 21.19 7.45
N ALA A 81 1.25 20.50 8.59
CA ALA A 81 2.12 20.75 9.73
C ALA A 81 3.51 20.09 9.61
N ARG A 82 3.81 19.40 8.50
CA ARG A 82 5.15 18.84 8.28
C ARG A 82 6.19 19.96 8.23
N GLY A 83 7.20 19.87 9.09
CA GLY A 83 8.30 20.84 9.15
C GLY A 83 8.02 22.08 10.01
N THR A 84 6.79 22.30 10.48
CA THR A 84 6.44 23.46 11.32
C THR A 84 6.49 23.15 12.83
N GLY A 85 6.67 21.87 13.20
CA GLY A 85 6.65 21.43 14.60
C GLY A 85 5.27 21.47 15.26
N THR A 86 4.22 21.83 14.53
CA THR A 86 2.86 21.93 15.04
C THR A 86 2.27 20.54 15.31
N GLN A 87 1.82 20.30 16.53
CA GLN A 87 1.18 19.04 16.89
C GLN A 87 -0.31 19.07 16.48
N VAL A 88 -0.72 18.13 15.63
CA VAL A 88 -2.11 17.96 15.20
C VAL A 88 -2.82 16.95 16.10
N GLU A 89 -4.06 17.25 16.51
CA GLU A 89 -4.87 16.37 17.36
C GLU A 89 -5.27 15.09 16.64
N ARG A 90 -5.13 13.95 17.33
CA ARG A 90 -5.48 12.64 16.78
C ARG A 90 -7.00 12.42 16.80
N PRO A 91 -7.57 11.68 15.82
CA PRO A 91 -8.99 11.36 15.79
C PRO A 91 -9.38 10.53 17.01
N ARG A 92 -10.63 10.70 17.46
CA ARG A 92 -11.15 9.94 18.61
C ARG A 92 -11.74 8.63 18.12
N ALA A 93 -11.47 7.55 18.86
CA ALA A 93 -12.09 6.27 18.55
C ALA A 93 -13.60 6.35 18.80
N MET A 94 -14.38 5.78 17.88
CA MET A 94 -15.82 5.63 18.02
C MET A 94 -16.16 4.65 19.14
N GLN A 95 -17.21 4.97 19.90
CA GLN A 95 -17.80 4.04 20.85
C GLN A 95 -18.73 3.10 20.07
N ARG A 96 -18.42 1.81 20.04
CA ARG A 96 -19.28 0.80 19.42
C ARG A 96 -20.16 0.15 20.48
N GLU A 97 -21.47 0.19 20.28
CA GLU A 97 -22.40 -0.59 21.11
C GLU A 97 -22.08 -2.09 20.93
N GLY A 98 -21.79 -2.79 22.04
CA GLY A 98 -21.47 -4.22 22.05
C GLY A 98 -19.98 -4.59 21.99
N ALA A 99 -19.06 -3.64 21.80
CA ALA A 99 -17.62 -3.93 21.87
C ALA A 99 -17.15 -3.95 23.34
N LYS A 100 -16.80 -5.12 23.87
CA LYS A 100 -16.13 -5.23 25.18
C LYS A 100 -14.80 -4.48 25.08
N PRO A 101 -14.52 -3.50 25.95
CA PRO A 101 -13.32 -2.67 25.80
C PRO A 101 -12.08 -3.52 26.03
N ALA A 102 -11.32 -3.80 24.98
CA ALA A 102 -9.95 -4.28 25.12
C ALA A 102 -9.15 -3.17 25.82
N ALA A 103 -8.48 -3.53 26.91
CA ALA A 103 -7.77 -2.60 27.76
C ALA A 103 -6.78 -1.76 26.92
N ARG A 104 -6.89 -0.44 27.07
CA ARG A 104 -5.98 0.53 26.45
C ARG A 104 -4.54 0.19 26.84
N THR A 105 -3.76 -0.44 25.97
CA THR A 105 -2.31 -0.50 26.15
C THR A 105 -1.75 0.87 25.78
N PRO A 106 -1.21 1.65 26.75
CA PRO A 106 -0.64 2.95 26.42
C PRO A 106 0.62 2.72 25.60
N THR A 107 0.60 3.09 24.33
CA THR A 107 1.79 3.08 23.48
C THR A 107 2.78 4.08 24.08
N ALA A 108 3.82 3.56 24.72
CA ALA A 108 4.85 4.33 25.38
C ALA A 108 5.47 5.32 24.39
N ARG A 109 5.38 6.60 24.74
CA ARG A 109 6.05 7.71 24.08
C ARG A 109 7.56 7.51 24.30
N ARG A 110 8.27 6.91 23.34
CA ARG A 110 9.74 6.92 23.36
C ARG A 110 10.20 8.37 23.19
N LYS A 111 10.97 8.84 24.17
CA LYS A 111 11.69 10.11 24.15
C LYS A 111 12.85 10.06 23.16
#